data_AF-A0A9E6CYZ8-F1
#
_entry.id   AF-A0A9E6CYZ8-F1
#
_cell.length_a   1.000
_cell.length_b   1.000
_cell.length_c   1.000
_cell.angle_alpha   90.00
_cell.angle_beta   90.00
_cell.angle_gamma   90.00
#
_symmetry.space_group_name_H-M   'P 1'
#
loop_
_entity.id
_entity.type
_entity.pdbx_description
1 polymer ?
#
loop_
_entity_poly.entity_id
_entity_poly.type
_entity_poly.pdbx_seq_one_letter_code
_entity_poly.pdbx_strand_id
1 'polypeptide(L)'
;SEPYVYDDNAGAKAALEAKQIDAIIVDLPTAFYISAVEIEGSKVIGQFPLSSAVAADNFGLLLDKDSPLTECVNTALTSLKAGGTLAEIEKTWLADKTDAPVLSLD
;
A
#
# COMPACT_ATOMS: atom_id res chain seq x y z
N SER A 1 -18.41 -2.91 17.19
CA SER A 1 -17.23 -3.46 17.85
C SER A 1 -16.04 -2.61 17.47
N GLU A 2 -15.03 -2.52 18.34
CA GLU A 2 -13.76 -1.88 17.97
C GLU A 2 -12.94 -2.82 17.06
N PRO A 3 -12.17 -2.28 16.09
CA PRO A 3 -11.27 -3.09 15.29
C PRO A 3 -10.12 -3.65 16.14
N TYR A 4 -9.69 -4.87 15.82
CA TYR A 4 -8.48 -5.44 16.40
C TYR A 4 -7.24 -4.72 15.86
N VAL A 5 -6.26 -4.48 16.72
CA VAL A 5 -4.98 -3.90 16.34
C VAL A 5 -3.90 -4.98 16.41
N TYR A 6 -3.12 -5.09 15.35
CA TYR A 6 -1.98 -6.00 15.25
C TYR A 6 -0.71 -5.17 15.07
N ASP A 7 0.42 -5.68 15.56
CA ASP A 7 1.70 -4.98 15.52
C ASP A 7 2.27 -4.87 14.10
N ASP A 8 1.92 -5.82 13.22
CA ASP A 8 2.36 -5.86 11.83
C ASP A 8 1.37 -6.57 10.89
N ASN A 9 1.66 -6.48 9.58
CA ASN A 9 0.86 -7.13 8.55
C ASN A 9 0.90 -8.66 8.64
N ALA A 10 1.98 -9.27 9.17
CA ALA A 10 2.09 -10.72 9.26
C ALA A 10 1.11 -11.28 10.31
N GLY A 11 0.99 -10.62 11.47
CA GLY A 11 0.01 -10.95 12.50
C GLY A 11 -1.42 -10.78 12.02
N ALA A 12 -1.73 -9.67 11.33
CA ALA A 12 -3.04 -9.44 10.75
C ALA A 12 -3.42 -10.50 9.71
N LYS A 13 -2.48 -10.88 8.83
CA LYS A 13 -2.68 -11.97 7.85
C LYS A 13 -2.92 -13.32 8.51
N ALA A 14 -2.11 -13.69 9.50
CA ALA A 14 -2.27 -14.97 10.20
C ALA A 14 -3.65 -15.06 10.89
N ALA A 15 -4.13 -13.98 11.48
CA ALA A 15 -5.47 -13.93 12.07
C ALA A 15 -6.58 -14.07 11.01
N LEU A 16 -6.40 -13.47 9.83
CA LEU A 16 -7.32 -13.61 8.69
C LEU A 16 -7.35 -15.06 8.17
N GLU A 17 -6.20 -15.69 7.94
CA GLU A 17 -6.09 -17.10 7.51
C GLU A 17 -6.70 -18.07 8.53
N ALA A 18 -6.49 -17.79 9.82
CA ALA A 18 -7.08 -18.55 10.93
C ALA A 18 -8.57 -18.27 11.14
N LYS A 19 -9.18 -17.36 10.35
CA LYS A 19 -10.59 -16.94 10.45
C LYS A 19 -10.97 -16.37 11.81
N GLN A 20 -10.00 -15.74 12.50
CA GLN A 20 -10.24 -15.01 13.74
C GLN A 20 -10.86 -13.63 13.48
N ILE A 21 -10.64 -13.11 12.28
CA ILE A 21 -11.20 -11.85 11.77
C ILE A 21 -11.68 -12.05 10.33
N ASP A 22 -12.64 -11.22 9.91
CA ASP A 22 -13.24 -11.32 8.58
C ASP A 22 -12.52 -10.49 7.50
N ALA A 23 -11.77 -9.46 7.91
CA ALA A 23 -11.07 -8.56 7.00
C ALA A 23 -9.88 -7.87 7.70
N ILE A 24 -8.93 -7.39 6.89
CA ILE A 24 -7.82 -6.53 7.30
C ILE A 24 -7.82 -5.25 6.47
N ILE A 25 -7.28 -4.17 7.02
CA ILE A 25 -7.10 -2.89 6.32
C ILE A 25 -5.60 -2.67 6.13
N VAL A 26 -5.17 -2.52 4.89
CA VAL A 26 -3.76 -2.30 4.47
C VAL A 26 -3.75 -1.37 3.25
N ASP A 27 -2.59 -0.86 2.87
CA ASP A 27 -2.43 -0.12 1.62
C ASP A 27 -2.76 -1.00 0.39
N LEU A 28 -3.18 -0.38 -0.71
CA LEU A 28 -3.68 -1.08 -1.88
C LEU A 28 -2.66 -2.06 -2.49
N PRO A 29 -1.40 -1.66 -2.76
CA PRO A 29 -0.38 -2.59 -3.25
C PRO A 29 -0.22 -3.83 -2.36
N THR A 30 -0.15 -3.64 -1.04
CA THR A 30 -0.09 -4.75 -0.09
C THR A 30 -1.33 -5.64 -0.18
N ALA A 31 -2.54 -5.07 -0.23
CA ALA A 31 -3.78 -5.84 -0.33
C ALA A 31 -3.79 -6.75 -1.57
N PHE A 32 -3.34 -6.22 -2.72
CA PHE A 32 -3.29 -7.00 -3.95
C PHE A 32 -2.24 -8.11 -3.91
N TYR A 33 -1.08 -7.86 -3.31
CA TYR A 33 -0.07 -8.90 -3.15
C TYR A 33 -0.56 -10.03 -2.24
N ILE A 34 -1.18 -9.67 -1.11
CA ILE A 34 -1.79 -10.64 -0.18
C ILE A 34 -2.78 -11.55 -0.93
N SER A 35 -3.72 -10.96 -1.67
CA SER A 35 -4.74 -11.76 -2.36
C SER A 35 -4.24 -12.52 -3.58
N ALA A 36 -3.22 -12.02 -4.28
CA ALA A 36 -2.72 -12.68 -5.48
C ALA A 36 -1.67 -13.75 -5.20
N VAL A 37 -0.93 -13.65 -4.08
CA VAL A 37 0.28 -14.44 -3.84
C VAL A 37 0.29 -15.12 -2.47
N GLU A 38 -0.15 -14.46 -1.40
CA GLU A 38 0.07 -14.96 -0.04
C GLU A 38 -1.09 -15.79 0.51
N ILE A 39 -2.34 -15.36 0.32
CA ILE A 39 -3.53 -15.99 0.90
C ILE A 39 -4.48 -16.43 -0.21
N GLU A 40 -4.45 -17.71 -0.54
CA GLU A 40 -5.32 -18.31 -1.54
C GLU A 40 -6.81 -18.12 -1.20
N GLY A 41 -7.60 -17.71 -2.18
CA GLY A 41 -9.05 -17.51 -2.04
C GLY A 41 -9.46 -16.21 -1.33
N SER A 42 -8.51 -15.40 -0.85
CA SER A 42 -8.82 -14.06 -0.36
C SER A 42 -9.07 -13.08 -1.51
N LYS A 43 -9.71 -11.94 -1.21
CA LYS A 43 -10.06 -10.92 -2.21
C LYS A 43 -10.00 -9.52 -1.63
N VAL A 44 -9.54 -8.57 -2.44
CA VAL A 44 -9.68 -7.13 -2.17
C VAL A 44 -11.14 -6.72 -2.42
N ILE A 45 -11.86 -6.35 -1.35
CA ILE A 45 -13.29 -6.03 -1.41
C ILE A 45 -13.59 -4.55 -1.60
N GLY A 46 -12.59 -3.68 -1.48
CA GLY A 46 -12.73 -2.27 -1.84
C GLY A 46 -11.57 -1.38 -1.37
N GLN A 47 -11.66 -0.11 -1.74
CA GLN A 47 -10.76 0.97 -1.35
C GLN A 47 -11.56 2.17 -0.83
N PHE A 48 -10.98 2.93 0.09
CA PHE A 48 -11.63 4.16 0.58
C PHE A 48 -11.63 5.25 -0.50
N PRO A 49 -12.71 6.03 -0.61
CA PRO A 49 -12.75 7.14 -1.55
C PRO A 49 -11.77 8.24 -1.13
N LEU A 50 -11.09 8.84 -2.11
CA LEU A 50 -10.36 10.07 -1.89
C LEU A 50 -11.34 11.19 -1.52
N SER A 51 -10.99 11.98 -0.53
CA SER A 51 -11.78 13.12 -0.07
C SER A 51 -10.86 14.22 0.46
N SER A 52 -11.42 15.36 0.87
CA SER A 52 -10.66 16.40 1.57
C SER A 52 -10.07 15.91 2.91
N ALA A 53 -10.62 14.85 3.49
CA ALA A 53 -10.13 14.22 4.72
C ALA A 53 -9.24 12.99 4.46
N VAL A 54 -9.29 12.42 3.25
CA VAL A 54 -8.57 11.19 2.85
C VAL A 54 -7.80 11.50 1.58
N ALA A 55 -6.54 11.88 1.71
CA ALA A 55 -5.66 12.14 0.58
C ALA A 55 -5.14 10.83 -0.02
N ALA A 56 -4.68 10.89 -1.27
CA ALA A 56 -3.96 9.77 -1.86
C ALA A 56 -2.63 9.56 -1.13
N ASP A 57 -2.28 8.30 -0.89
CA ASP A 57 -1.00 7.94 -0.31
C ASP A 57 0.14 8.34 -1.26
N ASN A 58 1.19 8.93 -0.69
CA ASN A 58 2.42 9.23 -1.39
C ASN A 58 3.57 8.49 -0.71
N PHE A 59 4.24 7.61 -1.45
CA PHE A 59 5.42 6.91 -0.95
C PHE A 59 6.64 7.83 -0.98
N GLY A 60 7.51 7.68 0.03
CA GLY A 60 8.73 8.44 0.16
C GLY A 60 9.86 7.62 0.79
N LEU A 61 11.08 8.10 0.64
CA LEU A 61 12.23 7.55 1.34
C LEU A 61 12.37 8.27 2.69
N LEU A 62 12.44 7.49 3.77
CA LEU A 62 12.60 8.02 5.12
C LEU A 62 14.09 8.15 5.45
N LEU A 63 14.48 9.32 5.96
CA LEU A 63 15.80 9.58 6.51
C LEU A 63 15.66 10.20 7.90
N ASP A 64 16.76 10.19 8.66
CA ASP A 64 16.85 10.98 9.89
C ASP A 64 16.54 12.45 9.62
N LYS A 65 15.93 13.09 10.60
CA LYS A 65 15.67 14.53 10.55
C LYS A 65 16.98 15.29 10.32
N ASP A 66 16.96 16.24 9.39
CA ASP A 66 18.10 17.06 8.99
C ASP A 66 19.27 16.27 8.36
N SER A 67 18.99 15.07 7.82
CA SER A 67 19.99 14.29 7.09
C SER A 67 20.58 15.08 5.92
N PRO A 68 21.92 15.21 5.84
CA PRO A 68 22.58 15.91 4.73
C PRO A 68 22.42 15.18 3.39
N LEU A 69 21.90 13.95 3.40
CA LEU A 69 21.65 13.16 2.19
C LEU A 69 20.31 13.49 1.52
N THR A 70 19.43 14.25 2.16
CA THR A 70 18.08 14.52 1.66
C THR A 70 18.09 15.14 0.25
N GLU A 71 18.95 16.13 0.01
CA GLU A 71 19.09 16.75 -1.32
C GLU A 71 19.63 15.79 -2.37
N CYS A 72 20.61 14.94 -2.00
CA CYS A 72 21.17 13.93 -2.89
C CYS A 72 20.12 12.88 -3.27
N VAL A 73 19.33 12.40 -2.30
CA VAL A 73 18.25 11.42 -2.53
C VAL A 73 17.17 12.02 -3.43
N ASN A 74 16.77 13.27 -3.20
CA ASN A 74 15.79 13.95 -4.05
C ASN A 74 16.32 14.14 -5.49
N THR A 75 17.60 14.43 -5.65
CA THR A 75 18.24 14.53 -6.96
C THR A 75 18.21 13.19 -7.68
N ALA A 76 18.59 12.10 -7.00
CA ALA A 76 18.55 10.75 -7.56
C ALA A 76 17.13 10.33 -7.97
N LEU A 77 16.13 10.56 -7.10
CA LEU A 77 14.72 10.29 -7.42
C LEU A 77 14.24 11.11 -8.63
N THR A 78 14.65 12.38 -8.73
CA THR A 78 14.31 13.23 -9.87
C THR A 78 14.91 12.68 -11.16
N SER A 79 16.17 12.24 -11.14
CA SER A 79 16.82 11.60 -12.28
C SER A 79 16.15 10.29 -12.68
N LEU A 80 15.76 9.44 -11.72
CA LEU A 80 15.04 8.18 -11.98
C LEU A 80 13.65 8.43 -12.59
N LYS A 81 12.95 9.47 -12.14
CA LYS A 81 11.66 9.90 -12.72
C LYS A 81 11.84 10.42 -14.13
N ALA A 82 12.76 11.35 -14.34
CA ALA A 82 13.01 11.95 -15.66
C ALA A 82 13.53 10.91 -16.68
N GLY A 83 14.30 9.93 -16.22
CA GLY A 83 14.82 8.83 -17.05
C GLY A 83 13.83 7.70 -17.30
N GLY A 84 12.63 7.73 -16.70
CA GLY A 84 11.61 6.68 -16.85
C GLY A 84 11.87 5.40 -16.05
N THR A 85 13.06 5.22 -15.48
CA THR A 85 13.41 4.04 -14.68
C THR A 85 12.47 3.81 -13.50
N LEU A 86 12.01 4.87 -12.82
CA LEU A 86 11.05 4.69 -11.73
C LEU A 86 9.71 4.12 -12.24
N ALA A 87 9.22 4.62 -13.37
CA ALA A 87 8.00 4.11 -13.99
C ALA A 87 8.14 2.66 -14.45
N GLU A 88 9.32 2.22 -14.90
CA GLU A 88 9.60 0.82 -15.24
C GLU A 88 9.58 -0.09 -14.01
N ILE A 89 10.11 0.37 -12.87
CA ILE A 89 10.04 -0.32 -11.58
C ILE A 89 8.59 -0.45 -11.14
N GLU A 90 7.84 0.66 -11.15
CA GLU A 90 6.40 0.67 -10.82
C GLU A 90 5.63 -0.28 -11.73
N LYS A 91 5.90 -0.27 -13.04
CA LYS A 91 5.22 -1.18 -13.97
C LYS A 91 5.56 -2.66 -13.72
N THR A 92 6.78 -2.96 -13.29
CA THR A 92 7.20 -4.35 -13.07
C THR A 92 6.59 -4.92 -11.80
N TRP A 93 6.52 -4.11 -10.74
CA TRP A 93 6.18 -4.60 -9.40
C TRP A 93 4.80 -4.14 -8.91
N LEU A 94 4.25 -3.08 -9.48
CA LEU A 94 3.00 -2.42 -9.04
C LEU A 94 1.93 -2.30 -10.15
N ALA A 95 2.15 -2.81 -11.37
CA ALA A 95 1.22 -2.60 -12.49
C ALA A 95 -0.20 -3.14 -12.27
N ASP A 96 -1.16 -2.28 -12.66
CA ASP A 96 -2.59 -2.45 -12.94
C ASP A 96 -3.35 -3.41 -12.02
N LYS A 97 -3.49 -3.00 -10.77
CA LYS A 97 -4.50 -3.51 -9.85
C LYS A 97 -5.55 -2.42 -9.59
N THR A 98 -6.31 -2.10 -10.62
CA THR A 98 -7.31 -1.02 -10.60
C THR A 98 -8.71 -1.50 -10.19
N ASP A 99 -8.87 -2.79 -9.91
CA ASP A 99 -10.20 -3.42 -9.84
C ASP A 99 -10.82 -3.40 -8.43
N ALA A 100 -10.16 -2.80 -7.44
CA ALA A 100 -10.76 -2.64 -6.12
C ALA A 100 -11.90 -1.62 -6.20
N PRO A 101 -13.15 -1.99 -5.88
CA PRO A 101 -14.27 -1.06 -5.93
C PRO A 101 -14.10 0.03 -4.88
N VAL A 102 -14.47 1.26 -5.21
CA VAL A 102 -14.49 2.35 -4.23
C VAL A 102 -15.68 2.13 -3.28
N LEU A 103 -15.42 2.09 -1.98
CA LEU A 103 -16.45 1.92 -0.96
C LEU A 103 -17.31 3.18 -0.84
N SER A 104 -18.61 3.00 -0.64
CA SER A 104 -19.51 4.07 -0.24
C SER A 104 -19.31 4.40 1.23
N LEU A 105 -19.35 5.69 1.58
CA LEU A 105 -19.32 6.18 2.97
C LEU A 105 -20.71 6.61 3.48
N ASP A 106 -21.73 6.46 2.64
CA ASP A 106 -23.13 6.78 2.94
C ASP A 106 -23.80 5.73 3.86
#